data_AF-A0A932ZLU1-F1
#
_entry.id   AF-A0A932ZLU1-F1
#
_cell.length_a   1.000
_cell.length_b   1.000
_cell.length_c   1.000
_cell.angle_alpha   90.00
_cell.angle_beta   90.00
_cell.angle_gamma   90.00
#
_symmetry.space_group_name_H-M   'P 1'
#
loop_
_entity.id
_entity.type
_entity.pdbx_description
1 polymer ?
#
loop_
_entity_poly.entity_id
_entity_poly.type
_entity_poly.pdbx_seq_one_letter_code
_entity_poly.pdbx_strand_id
1 'polypeptide(L)'
;MKHYSGGPWFRHLEVDVSGVCNRSCIFCPRYDSKNYPNVKEFFPLDLWEKVSGELGGYGYNHRIAFSGTGEPLFHKQIERLIAVARAEMPSVQLDLITNGDILKAKKMRSLIDAGLSRILISLYDGPFQHEKFDAMAAGVGLTREQVVCRVRYLAKEENFGLELSNRGGIADNKEAGMDKPPEPRRRTCYYPFYFSSVDFRGNVLLCPHDWPKHLIIGNLRQQTFAGIWNSETMKKVRQKMFAVDIDFLPCSTCTVNGQIDGKQYFEQWAQHYAGR
;
A
#
# COMPACT_ATOMS: atom_id res chain seq x y z
N MET A 1 -22.50 -4.03 -14.13
CA MET A 1 -21.19 -3.35 -14.23
C MET A 1 -21.37 -2.03 -14.93
N LYS A 2 -20.82 -0.94 -14.38
CA LYS A 2 -20.76 0.39 -14.99
C LYS A 2 -19.64 0.39 -16.04
N HIS A 3 -19.86 1.05 -17.17
CA HIS A 3 -18.81 1.25 -18.16
C HIS A 3 -17.79 2.26 -17.62
N TYR A 4 -16.51 1.86 -17.56
CA TYR A 4 -15.41 2.74 -17.20
C TYR A 4 -14.60 3.10 -18.45
N SER A 5 -14.47 4.39 -18.76
CA SER A 5 -13.74 4.89 -19.95
C SER A 5 -12.50 5.74 -19.59
N GLY A 6 -12.07 5.71 -18.32
CA GLY A 6 -10.98 6.54 -17.81
C GLY A 6 -9.59 6.16 -18.32
N GLY A 7 -9.40 4.92 -18.75
CA GLY A 7 -8.11 4.31 -19.09
C GLY A 7 -7.92 3.00 -18.33
N PRO A 8 -6.69 2.49 -18.18
CA PRO A 8 -6.43 1.36 -17.29
C PRO A 8 -6.73 1.68 -15.81
N TRP A 9 -7.26 0.72 -15.06
CA TRP A 9 -7.29 0.80 -13.60
C TRP A 9 -5.89 0.57 -13.00
N PHE A 10 -5.66 1.04 -11.78
CA PHE A 10 -4.50 0.58 -11.01
C PHE A 10 -4.60 -0.93 -10.79
N ARG A 11 -3.46 -1.62 -10.71
CA ARG A 11 -3.37 -3.04 -10.34
C ARG A 11 -3.37 -3.24 -8.83
N HIS A 12 -2.81 -2.29 -8.11
CA HIS A 12 -2.61 -2.36 -6.67
C HIS A 12 -3.25 -1.16 -6.01
N LEU A 13 -4.12 -1.46 -5.06
CA LEU A 13 -4.65 -0.49 -4.11
C LEU A 13 -4.09 -0.81 -2.73
N GLU A 14 -3.34 0.11 -2.15
CA GLU A 14 -3.00 0.08 -0.73
C GLU A 14 -3.95 0.98 0.05
N VAL A 15 -4.53 0.44 1.12
CA VAL A 15 -5.46 1.17 1.99
C VAL A 15 -4.90 1.16 3.40
N ASP A 16 -4.44 2.33 3.83
CA ASP A 16 -4.00 2.54 5.20
C ASP A 16 -5.21 2.72 6.08
N VAL A 17 -5.52 1.67 6.84
CA VAL A 17 -6.68 1.66 7.73
C VAL A 17 -6.39 2.24 9.11
N SER A 18 -5.13 2.53 9.44
CA SER A 18 -4.77 2.92 10.80
C SER A 18 -3.66 3.96 10.84
N GLY A 19 -3.89 5.05 11.57
CA GLY A 19 -2.85 6.02 11.88
C GLY A 19 -1.93 5.62 13.04
N VAL A 20 -2.03 4.39 13.56
CA VAL A 20 -1.22 3.90 14.68
C VAL A 20 -0.44 2.63 14.35
N CYS A 21 0.80 2.54 14.83
CA CYS A 21 1.60 1.32 14.87
C CYS A 21 2.25 1.17 16.25
N ASN A 22 2.39 -0.07 16.70
CA ASN A 22 3.05 -0.40 17.98
C ASN A 22 4.56 -0.67 17.84
N ARG A 23 5.12 -0.57 16.62
CA ARG A 23 6.55 -0.68 16.37
C ARG A 23 7.14 0.64 15.89
N SER A 24 8.40 0.87 16.26
CA SER A 24 9.24 1.99 15.83
C SER A 24 10.48 1.44 15.10
N CYS A 25 10.28 0.78 13.97
CA CYS A 25 11.38 0.17 13.22
C CYS A 25 12.35 1.24 12.71
N ILE A 26 13.66 1.01 12.84
CA ILE A 26 14.72 1.99 12.51
C ILE A 26 14.66 2.51 11.05
N PHE A 27 14.17 1.69 10.13
CA PHE A 27 13.96 1.99 8.71
C PHE A 27 12.57 2.56 8.37
N CYS A 28 11.74 2.87 9.38
CA CYS A 28 10.38 3.38 9.18
C CYS A 28 10.31 4.83 9.66
N PRO A 29 9.57 5.73 8.99
CA PRO A 29 9.37 7.10 9.47
C PRO A 29 8.83 7.17 10.91
N ARG A 30 8.09 6.14 11.35
CA ARG A 30 7.61 5.95 12.73
C ARG A 30 8.73 5.89 13.79
N TYR A 31 9.99 5.64 13.39
CA TYR A 31 11.13 5.63 14.30
C TYR A 31 11.29 6.96 15.03
N ASP A 32 11.18 8.06 14.28
CA ASP A 32 11.19 9.41 14.84
C ASP A 32 9.76 9.89 15.05
N SER A 33 9.24 9.67 16.26
CA SER A 33 7.88 10.09 16.63
C SER A 33 7.71 11.62 16.64
N LYS A 34 8.79 12.42 16.62
CA LYS A 34 8.67 13.87 16.45
C LYS A 34 8.35 14.24 15.01
N ASN A 35 8.91 13.49 14.05
CA ASN A 35 8.68 13.70 12.62
C ASN A 35 7.40 13.01 12.12
N TYR A 36 7.13 11.77 12.57
CA TYR A 36 5.95 11.01 12.16
C TYR A 36 5.23 10.33 13.34
N PRO A 37 4.47 11.09 14.16
CA PRO A 37 3.81 10.56 15.35
C PRO A 37 2.65 9.60 15.03
N ASN A 38 2.32 8.75 15.99
CA ASN A 38 1.04 8.02 16.02
C ASN A 38 -0.13 8.99 16.11
N VAL A 39 -1.13 8.79 15.24
CA VAL A 39 -2.37 9.56 15.23
C VAL A 39 -3.51 8.55 15.37
N LYS A 40 -4.33 8.69 16.42
CA LYS A 40 -5.41 7.73 16.75
C LYS A 40 -6.63 7.91 15.85
N GLU A 41 -6.41 7.73 14.57
CA GLU A 41 -7.40 7.81 13.51
C GLU A 41 -7.40 6.52 12.69
N PHE A 42 -8.55 6.24 12.09
CA PHE A 42 -8.88 4.94 11.51
C PHE A 42 -9.77 5.16 10.29
N PHE A 43 -9.57 4.36 9.25
CA PHE A 43 -10.33 4.52 8.01
C PHE A 43 -11.81 4.23 8.23
N PRO A 44 -12.72 5.18 7.93
CA PRO A 44 -14.14 5.01 8.24
C PRO A 44 -14.80 3.88 7.44
N LEU A 45 -15.67 3.10 8.09
CA LEU A 45 -16.41 2.01 7.44
C LEU A 45 -17.35 2.53 6.34
N ASP A 46 -18.08 3.61 6.61
CA ASP A 46 -19.00 4.25 5.65
C ASP A 46 -18.27 4.73 4.39
N LEU A 47 -17.07 5.31 4.56
CA LEU A 47 -16.22 5.67 3.44
C LEU A 47 -15.76 4.43 2.67
N TRP A 48 -15.44 3.34 3.36
CA TRP A 48 -15.02 2.11 2.73
C TRP A 48 -16.14 1.40 1.96
N GLU A 49 -17.37 1.44 2.48
CA GLU A 49 -18.57 0.96 1.78
C GLU A 49 -18.77 1.73 0.46
N LYS A 50 -18.69 3.06 0.50
CA LYS A 50 -18.74 3.90 -0.70
C LYS A 50 -17.66 3.51 -1.71
N VAL A 51 -16.41 3.40 -1.26
CA VAL A 51 -15.26 3.09 -2.12
C VAL A 51 -15.37 1.68 -2.72
N SER A 52 -15.71 0.69 -1.90
CA SER A 52 -15.84 -0.70 -2.35
C SER A 52 -16.97 -0.86 -3.36
N GLY A 53 -18.13 -0.24 -3.10
CA GLY A 53 -19.26 -0.28 -4.04
C GLY A 53 -18.96 0.46 -5.35
N GLU A 54 -18.17 1.52 -5.31
CA GLU A 54 -17.67 2.18 -6.53
C GLU A 54 -16.77 1.23 -7.35
N LEU A 55 -15.73 0.65 -6.73
CA LEU A 55 -14.78 -0.22 -7.39
C LEU A 55 -15.44 -1.51 -7.91
N GLY A 56 -16.30 -2.15 -7.10
CA GLY A 56 -17.12 -3.29 -7.50
C GLY A 56 -18.07 -2.96 -8.64
N GLY A 57 -18.69 -1.77 -8.60
CA GLY A 57 -19.52 -1.26 -9.68
C GLY A 57 -18.78 -1.17 -11.03
N TYR A 58 -17.48 -0.88 -11.02
CA TYR A 58 -16.61 -0.84 -12.22
C TYR A 58 -15.93 -2.18 -12.54
N GLY A 59 -16.18 -3.23 -11.77
CA GLY A 59 -15.60 -4.56 -12.01
C GLY A 59 -14.11 -4.66 -11.65
N TYR A 60 -13.63 -3.85 -10.70
CA TYR A 60 -12.25 -3.96 -10.21
C TYR A 60 -11.99 -5.36 -9.65
N ASN A 61 -10.97 -6.06 -10.17
CA ASN A 61 -10.70 -7.46 -9.80
C ASN A 61 -9.22 -7.74 -9.51
N HIS A 62 -8.41 -6.71 -9.27
CA HIS A 62 -6.98 -6.87 -9.04
C HIS A 62 -6.68 -7.13 -7.56
N ARG A 63 -5.80 -6.32 -6.94
CA ARG A 63 -5.36 -6.52 -5.56
C ARG A 63 -5.66 -5.29 -4.70
N ILE A 64 -6.16 -5.54 -3.50
CA ILE A 64 -6.29 -4.56 -2.42
C ILE A 64 -5.48 -5.07 -1.23
N ALA A 65 -4.62 -4.23 -0.67
CA ALA A 65 -3.85 -4.53 0.52
C ALA A 65 -4.23 -3.55 1.65
N PHE A 66 -4.68 -4.10 2.78
CA PHE A 66 -4.80 -3.36 4.02
C PHE A 66 -3.41 -3.27 4.65
N SER A 67 -2.79 -2.10 4.52
CA SER A 67 -1.36 -1.83 4.73
C SER A 67 -1.11 -0.33 4.66
N GLY A 68 0.07 0.15 5.04
CA GLY A 68 0.45 1.54 4.87
C GLY A 68 1.35 2.01 5.99
N THR A 69 0.93 3.07 6.69
CA THR A 69 1.76 3.73 7.70
C THR A 69 1.48 3.25 9.14
N GLY A 70 0.39 2.51 9.35
CA GLY A 70 0.04 1.89 10.64
C GLY A 70 -0.01 0.37 10.63
N GLU A 71 -0.54 -0.19 11.71
CA GLU A 71 -0.81 -1.61 11.89
C GLU A 71 -2.33 -1.87 11.73
N PRO A 72 -2.74 -2.55 10.64
CA PRO A 72 -4.16 -2.79 10.34
C PRO A 72 -4.94 -3.50 11.45
N LEU A 73 -4.28 -4.34 12.25
CA LEU A 73 -4.94 -5.06 13.34
C LEU A 73 -5.39 -4.15 14.49
N PHE A 74 -4.97 -2.88 14.56
CA PHE A 74 -5.55 -1.90 15.49
C PHE A 74 -6.91 -1.37 15.04
N HIS A 75 -7.28 -1.55 13.77
CA HIS A 75 -8.59 -1.14 13.28
C HIS A 75 -9.67 -2.11 13.79
N LYS A 76 -10.48 -1.65 14.75
CA LYS A 76 -11.52 -2.49 15.40
C LYS A 76 -12.52 -3.12 14.43
N GLN A 77 -12.73 -2.52 13.26
CA GLN A 77 -13.68 -3.01 12.25
C GLN A 77 -12.98 -3.65 11.03
N ILE A 78 -11.70 -4.04 11.13
CA ILE A 78 -10.94 -4.58 9.99
C ILE A 78 -11.66 -5.74 9.27
N GLU A 79 -12.31 -6.64 10.01
CA GLU A 79 -13.09 -7.75 9.43
C GLU A 79 -14.30 -7.25 8.65
N ARG A 80 -14.94 -6.16 9.09
CA ARG A 80 -16.07 -5.55 8.35
C ARG A 80 -15.58 -4.90 7.06
N LEU A 81 -14.42 -4.24 7.08
CA LEU A 81 -13.80 -3.69 5.87
C LEU A 81 -13.53 -4.82 4.85
N ILE A 82 -12.94 -5.92 5.31
CA ILE A 82 -12.66 -7.10 4.46
C ILE A 82 -13.96 -7.68 3.89
N ALA A 83 -14.99 -7.87 4.74
CA ALA A 83 -16.26 -8.44 4.31
C ALA A 83 -16.99 -7.57 3.27
N VAL A 84 -17.01 -6.25 3.46
CA VAL A 84 -17.55 -5.29 2.49
C VAL A 84 -16.82 -5.41 1.15
N ALA A 85 -15.48 -5.43 1.17
CA ALA A 85 -14.71 -5.54 -0.06
C ALA A 85 -14.95 -6.87 -0.80
N ARG A 86 -15.05 -7.99 -0.06
CA ARG A 86 -15.34 -9.31 -0.64
C ARG A 86 -16.74 -9.37 -1.24
N ALA A 87 -17.73 -8.75 -0.60
CA ALA A 87 -19.11 -8.72 -1.09
C ALA A 87 -19.23 -7.92 -2.40
N GLU A 88 -18.60 -6.74 -2.46
CA GLU A 88 -18.63 -5.87 -3.64
C GLU A 88 -17.74 -6.37 -4.78
N MET A 89 -16.64 -7.07 -4.44
CA MET A 89 -15.64 -7.54 -5.41
C MET A 89 -15.27 -9.01 -5.14
N PRO A 90 -16.13 -9.98 -5.53
CA PRO A 90 -15.94 -11.40 -5.17
C PRO A 90 -14.64 -12.04 -5.65
N SER A 91 -14.06 -11.54 -6.74
CA SER A 91 -12.82 -12.09 -7.33
C SER A 91 -11.55 -11.30 -6.99
N VAL A 92 -11.66 -10.19 -6.24
CA VAL A 92 -10.49 -9.37 -5.90
C VAL A 92 -9.60 -10.12 -4.92
N GLN A 93 -8.29 -9.94 -5.07
CA GLN A 93 -7.34 -10.43 -4.09
C GLN A 93 -7.26 -9.45 -2.91
N LEU A 94 -7.60 -9.92 -1.71
CA LEU A 94 -7.58 -9.12 -0.48
C LEU A 94 -6.42 -9.57 0.41
N ASP A 95 -5.44 -8.70 0.61
CA ASP A 95 -4.28 -8.96 1.44
C ASP A 95 -4.30 -8.10 2.70
N LEU A 96 -3.83 -8.64 3.82
CA LEU A 96 -3.56 -7.87 5.04
C LEU A 96 -2.08 -7.97 5.37
N ILE A 97 -1.42 -6.84 5.55
CA ILE A 97 0.00 -6.73 5.87
C ILE A 97 0.13 -6.32 7.32
N THR A 98 0.75 -7.16 8.15
CA THR A 98 0.83 -6.94 9.60
C THR A 98 2.23 -7.24 10.15
N ASN A 99 2.58 -6.61 11.27
CA ASN A 99 3.75 -6.96 12.07
C ASN A 99 3.58 -8.24 12.89
N GLY A 100 2.33 -8.73 13.05
CA GLY A 100 2.02 -9.98 13.74
C GLY A 100 2.06 -9.92 15.26
N ASP A 101 2.38 -8.79 15.89
CA ASP A 101 2.60 -8.70 17.35
C ASP A 101 1.33 -9.02 18.15
N ILE A 102 0.19 -8.52 17.68
CA ILE A 102 -1.12 -8.75 18.30
C ILE A 102 -1.93 -9.84 17.60
N LEU A 103 -1.34 -10.52 16.61
CA LEU A 103 -2.00 -11.56 15.84
C LEU A 103 -2.08 -12.88 16.65
N LYS A 104 -3.25 -13.50 16.62
CA LYS A 104 -3.56 -14.76 17.30
C LYS A 104 -4.21 -15.73 16.32
N ALA A 105 -4.12 -17.05 16.56
CA ALA A 105 -4.65 -18.09 15.68
C ALA A 105 -6.13 -17.85 15.32
N LYS A 106 -6.97 -17.62 16.34
CA LYS A 106 -8.40 -17.30 16.15
C LYS A 106 -8.62 -16.07 15.26
N LYS A 107 -7.76 -15.05 15.38
CA LYS A 107 -7.84 -13.84 14.56
C LYS A 107 -7.41 -14.10 13.11
N MET A 108 -6.40 -14.95 12.88
CA MET A 108 -6.03 -15.36 11.52
C MET A 108 -7.20 -16.03 10.82
N ARG A 109 -7.85 -16.99 11.49
CA ARG A 109 -9.02 -17.70 10.97
C ARG A 109 -10.16 -16.74 10.64
N SER A 110 -10.51 -15.87 11.59
CA SER A 110 -11.63 -14.94 11.41
C SER A 110 -11.40 -13.88 10.32
N LEU A 111 -10.15 -13.46 10.08
CA LEU A 111 -9.81 -12.59 8.95
C LEU A 111 -10.05 -13.29 7.60
N ILE A 112 -9.63 -14.55 7.46
CA ILE A 112 -9.86 -15.33 6.24
C ILE A 112 -11.36 -15.63 6.07
N ASP A 113 -12.07 -15.95 7.14
CA ASP A 113 -13.53 -16.17 7.12
C ASP A 113 -14.30 -14.90 6.71
N ALA A 114 -13.79 -13.73 7.06
CA ALA A 114 -14.34 -12.45 6.59
C ALA A 114 -14.14 -12.22 5.08
N GLY A 115 -13.34 -13.05 4.41
CA GLY A 115 -13.11 -12.98 2.96
C GLY A 115 -11.70 -12.55 2.56
N LEU A 116 -10.75 -12.46 3.50
CA LEU A 116 -9.36 -12.14 3.20
C LEU A 116 -8.73 -13.29 2.40
N SER A 117 -7.94 -12.95 1.37
CA SER A 117 -7.21 -13.93 0.58
C SER A 117 -5.92 -14.37 1.29
N ARG A 118 -5.15 -13.40 1.82
CA ARG A 118 -3.84 -13.67 2.42
C ARG A 118 -3.52 -12.76 3.60
N ILE A 119 -2.86 -13.31 4.61
CA ILE A 119 -2.21 -12.59 5.70
C ILE A 119 -0.71 -12.63 5.47
N LEU A 120 -0.11 -11.47 5.24
CA LEU A 120 1.32 -11.30 5.02
C LEU A 120 1.95 -10.75 6.30
N ILE A 121 2.74 -11.57 6.98
CA ILE A 121 3.31 -11.25 8.29
C ILE A 121 4.76 -10.82 8.10
N SER A 122 5.10 -9.61 8.54
CA SER A 122 6.49 -9.14 8.58
C SER A 122 7.19 -9.62 9.86
N LEU A 123 8.26 -10.39 9.71
CA LEU A 123 8.99 -11.01 10.82
C LEU A 123 10.20 -10.17 11.22
N TYR A 124 10.11 -9.44 12.33
CA TYR A 124 11.13 -8.47 12.74
C TYR A 124 12.13 -8.99 13.80
N ASP A 125 11.81 -10.06 14.50
CA ASP A 125 12.52 -10.45 15.74
C ASP A 125 13.41 -11.69 15.55
N GLY A 126 13.21 -12.48 14.49
CA GLY A 126 14.12 -13.56 14.13
C GLY A 126 13.46 -14.78 13.46
N PRO A 127 14.27 -15.78 13.08
CA PRO A 127 13.80 -16.99 12.38
C PRO A 127 12.74 -17.79 13.15
N PHE A 128 12.77 -17.77 14.48
CA PHE A 128 11.80 -18.46 15.34
C PHE A 128 10.34 -18.04 15.07
N GLN A 129 10.13 -16.84 14.51
CA GLN A 129 8.80 -16.37 14.18
C GLN A 129 8.17 -17.18 13.02
N HIS A 130 8.97 -17.78 12.14
CA HIS A 130 8.45 -18.67 11.09
C HIS A 130 7.71 -19.85 11.71
N GLU A 131 8.37 -20.61 12.58
CA GLU A 131 7.77 -21.77 13.25
C GLU A 131 6.54 -21.37 14.08
N LYS A 132 6.63 -20.25 14.79
CA LYS A 132 5.51 -19.69 15.57
C LYS A 132 4.27 -19.46 14.70
N PHE A 133 4.40 -18.76 13.58
CA PHE A 133 3.25 -18.41 12.75
C PHE A 133 2.79 -19.56 11.87
N ASP A 134 3.68 -20.45 11.43
CA ASP A 134 3.31 -21.70 10.72
C ASP A 134 2.48 -22.61 11.64
N ALA A 135 2.92 -22.83 12.88
CA ALA A 135 2.16 -23.62 13.86
C ALA A 135 0.81 -22.97 14.19
N MET A 136 0.78 -21.64 14.31
CA MET A 136 -0.44 -20.88 14.56
C MET A 136 -1.44 -21.03 13.41
N ALA A 137 -0.99 -20.95 12.17
CA ALA A 137 -1.82 -21.11 10.97
C ALA A 137 -2.34 -22.56 10.85
N ALA A 138 -1.46 -23.55 11.01
CA ALA A 138 -1.82 -24.97 10.97
C ALA A 138 -2.86 -25.32 12.05
N GLY A 139 -2.72 -24.77 13.27
CA GLY A 139 -3.66 -24.97 14.37
C GLY A 139 -5.09 -24.48 14.11
N VAL A 140 -5.30 -23.66 13.08
CA VAL A 140 -6.64 -23.22 12.63
C VAL A 140 -6.93 -23.60 11.17
N GLY A 141 -6.21 -24.59 10.63
CA GLY A 141 -6.43 -25.14 9.30
C GLY A 141 -6.17 -24.14 8.16
N LEU A 142 -5.25 -23.20 8.33
CA LEU A 142 -4.84 -22.26 7.29
C LEU A 142 -3.62 -22.77 6.54
N THR A 143 -3.59 -22.52 5.24
CA THR A 143 -2.49 -22.96 4.36
C THR A 143 -1.37 -21.93 4.27
N ARG A 144 -0.22 -22.34 3.73
CA ARG A 144 0.94 -21.45 3.49
C ARG A 144 0.67 -20.41 2.39
N GLU A 145 -0.30 -20.66 1.52
CA GLU A 145 -0.77 -19.68 0.53
C GLU A 145 -1.61 -18.58 1.20
N GLN A 146 -2.34 -18.92 2.28
CA GLN A 146 -3.17 -17.98 3.05
C GLN A 146 -2.36 -17.21 4.09
N VAL A 147 -1.27 -17.77 4.62
CA VAL A 147 -0.40 -17.12 5.60
C VAL A 147 1.04 -17.12 5.11
N VAL A 148 1.53 -15.93 4.75
CA VAL A 148 2.85 -15.74 4.15
C VAL A 148 3.74 -14.96 5.10
N CYS A 149 4.80 -15.60 5.58
CA CYS A 149 5.85 -14.96 6.36
C CYS A 149 6.84 -14.21 5.46
N ARG A 150 7.19 -12.97 5.83
CA ARG A 150 8.14 -12.11 5.13
C ARG A 150 9.25 -11.72 6.08
N VAL A 151 10.48 -12.08 5.74
CA VAL A 151 11.66 -11.84 6.58
C VAL A 151 11.95 -10.35 6.70
N ARG A 152 12.02 -9.83 7.92
CA ARG A 152 12.39 -8.43 8.25
C ARG A 152 13.45 -8.31 9.35
N TYR A 153 14.05 -9.43 9.75
CA TYR A 153 15.01 -9.54 10.85
C TYR A 153 16.47 -9.64 10.38
N LEU A 154 16.72 -9.56 9.07
CA LEU A 154 18.10 -9.59 8.56
C LEU A 154 18.89 -8.37 9.04
N ALA A 155 20.21 -8.45 8.93
CA ALA A 155 21.08 -7.35 9.30
C ALA A 155 20.88 -6.14 8.37
N LYS A 156 21.38 -4.97 8.79
CA LYS A 156 21.29 -3.74 7.99
C LYS A 156 22.01 -3.86 6.65
N GLU A 157 23.08 -4.66 6.59
CA GLU A 157 23.88 -4.96 5.39
C GLU A 157 23.05 -5.70 4.34
N GLU A 158 22.01 -6.41 4.77
CA GLU A 158 21.03 -7.10 3.93
C GLU A 158 19.71 -6.31 3.83
N ASN A 159 19.74 -5.02 4.15
CA ASN A 159 18.59 -4.11 4.13
C ASN A 159 17.41 -4.61 4.96
N PHE A 160 17.65 -5.38 6.04
CA PHE A 160 16.60 -6.02 6.83
C PHE A 160 15.67 -6.90 5.98
N GLY A 161 16.11 -7.44 4.83
CA GLY A 161 15.26 -8.20 3.90
C GLY A 161 14.20 -7.35 3.18
N LEU A 162 14.38 -6.03 3.14
CA LEU A 162 13.52 -5.06 2.47
C LEU A 162 14.20 -4.47 1.23
N GLU A 163 13.36 -3.99 0.32
CA GLU A 163 13.78 -2.91 -0.58
C GLU A 163 13.59 -1.59 0.16
N LEU A 164 14.67 -1.05 0.72
CA LEU A 164 14.62 0.20 1.47
C LEU A 164 14.36 1.40 0.55
N SER A 165 13.57 2.33 1.04
CA SER A 165 13.36 3.64 0.41
C SER A 165 13.36 4.72 1.46
N ASN A 166 13.69 5.94 1.06
CA ASN A 166 13.62 7.11 1.94
C ASN A 166 12.19 7.65 2.12
N ARG A 167 11.17 6.91 1.65
CA ARG A 167 9.74 7.27 1.76
C ARG A 167 9.46 8.71 1.33
N GLY A 168 9.96 9.10 0.15
CA GLY A 168 9.74 10.45 -0.39
C GLY A 168 10.48 11.55 0.39
N GLY A 169 11.54 11.19 1.11
CA GLY A 169 12.41 12.11 1.83
C GLY A 169 12.19 12.18 3.33
N ILE A 170 11.17 11.51 3.89
CA ILE A 170 10.91 11.56 5.35
C ILE A 170 11.71 10.53 6.15
N ALA A 171 12.14 9.43 5.53
CA ALA A 171 12.99 8.43 6.17
C ALA A 171 14.47 8.75 5.86
N ASP A 172 15.16 9.38 6.81
CA ASP A 172 16.57 9.80 6.71
C ASP A 172 17.40 9.19 7.84
N ASN A 173 17.16 7.91 8.14
CA ASN A 173 17.91 7.23 9.19
C ASN A 173 19.20 6.62 8.64
N LYS A 174 20.30 7.35 8.83
CA LYS A 174 21.66 6.91 8.46
C LYS A 174 22.05 5.59 9.12
N GLU A 175 21.60 5.34 10.35
CA GLU A 175 21.87 4.09 11.07
C GLU A 175 21.20 2.89 10.39
N ALA A 176 20.08 3.11 9.71
CA ALA A 176 19.37 2.11 8.90
C ALA A 176 19.96 1.92 7.49
N GLY A 177 21.04 2.64 7.14
CA GLY A 177 21.63 2.57 5.80
C GLY A 177 20.80 3.26 4.71
N MET A 178 19.93 4.21 5.07
CA MET A 178 19.05 4.93 4.11
C MET A 178 19.76 6.02 3.30
N ASP A 179 21.09 5.91 3.19
CA ASP A 179 21.96 6.95 2.69
C ASP A 179 22.33 6.66 1.24
N LYS A 180 21.49 7.19 0.34
CA LYS A 180 21.81 7.75 -0.99
C LYS A 180 20.76 7.33 -2.02
N PRO A 181 20.29 8.26 -2.87
CA PRO A 181 19.53 7.90 -4.04
C PRO A 181 20.37 7.04 -4.98
N PRO A 182 19.77 6.03 -5.62
CA PRO A 182 20.44 5.30 -6.68
C PRO A 182 20.76 6.26 -7.84
N GLU A 183 22.02 6.26 -8.26
CA GLU A 183 22.41 6.85 -9.54
C GLU A 183 22.12 5.86 -10.67
N PRO A 184 21.60 6.31 -11.84
CA PRO A 184 21.24 7.69 -12.15
C PRO A 184 19.83 8.07 -11.64
N ARG A 185 19.71 9.27 -11.02
CA ARG A 185 18.43 9.80 -10.50
C ARG A 185 17.36 9.97 -11.58
N ARG A 186 17.72 10.30 -12.82
CA ARG A 186 16.77 10.62 -13.90
C ARG A 186 16.27 9.38 -14.62
N ARG A 187 15.35 8.67 -13.98
CA ARG A 187 14.58 7.58 -14.60
C ARG A 187 13.09 7.81 -14.42
N THR A 188 12.29 7.28 -15.35
CA THR A 188 10.84 7.28 -15.20
C THR A 188 10.42 6.38 -14.04
N CYS A 189 9.21 6.59 -13.52
CA CYS A 189 8.62 5.79 -12.46
C CYS A 189 7.26 5.26 -12.93
N TYR A 190 7.04 3.96 -12.76
CA TYR A 190 5.80 3.31 -13.21
C TYR A 190 4.70 3.30 -12.13
N TYR A 191 5.01 3.57 -10.85
CA TYR A 191 4.00 3.60 -9.77
C TYR A 191 2.71 4.39 -10.12
N PRO A 192 2.77 5.61 -10.69
CA PRO A 192 1.58 6.40 -11.03
C PRO A 192 0.65 5.76 -12.08
N PHE A 193 1.05 4.63 -12.68
CA PHE A 193 0.30 3.96 -13.74
C PHE A 193 -0.43 2.70 -13.26
N TYR A 194 0.01 2.10 -12.15
CA TYR A 194 -0.56 0.83 -11.67
C TYR A 194 -0.77 0.74 -10.16
N PHE A 195 -0.33 1.73 -9.37
CA PHE A 195 -0.43 1.69 -7.92
C PHE A 195 -1.18 2.94 -7.43
N SER A 196 -2.20 2.73 -6.61
CA SER A 196 -2.85 3.79 -5.84
C SER A 196 -2.78 3.49 -4.35
N SER A 197 -2.67 4.52 -3.54
CA SER A 197 -2.58 4.42 -2.08
C SER A 197 -3.51 5.43 -1.43
N VAL A 198 -4.23 4.99 -0.40
CA VAL A 198 -5.19 5.82 0.33
C VAL A 198 -4.85 5.82 1.81
N ASP A 199 -4.79 7.01 2.42
CA ASP A 199 -4.56 7.12 3.87
C ASP A 199 -5.83 6.91 4.70
N PHE A 200 -5.68 6.76 6.02
CA PHE A 200 -6.77 6.55 6.98
C PHE A 200 -7.76 7.73 7.08
N ARG A 201 -7.52 8.86 6.40
CA ARG A 201 -8.43 10.01 6.29
C ARG A 201 -9.18 10.07 4.96
N GLY A 202 -8.86 9.17 4.03
CA GLY A 202 -9.43 9.10 2.68
C GLY A 202 -8.65 9.92 1.63
N ASN A 203 -7.46 10.42 1.94
CA ASN A 203 -6.61 11.08 0.94
C ASN A 203 -6.00 10.03 0.02
N VAL A 204 -6.14 10.23 -1.29
CA VAL A 204 -5.43 9.44 -2.29
C VAL A 204 -4.09 10.11 -2.57
N LEU A 205 -3.01 9.38 -2.29
CA LEU A 205 -1.64 9.87 -2.50
C LEU A 205 -1.13 9.46 -3.88
N LEU A 206 -0.07 10.12 -4.34
CA LEU A 206 0.56 9.77 -5.63
C LEU A 206 1.04 8.31 -5.66
N CYS A 207 1.66 7.85 -4.58
CA CYS A 207 2.25 6.51 -4.49
C CYS A 207 2.40 6.10 -3.01
N PRO A 208 2.62 4.81 -2.70
CA PRO A 208 2.76 4.32 -1.31
C PRO A 208 4.02 4.81 -0.59
N HIS A 209 4.91 5.51 -1.30
CA HIS A 209 6.13 6.10 -0.74
C HIS A 209 5.97 7.57 -0.35
N ASP A 210 4.87 8.25 -0.73
CA ASP A 210 4.64 9.67 -0.38
C ASP A 210 4.08 9.83 1.05
N TRP A 211 4.82 9.30 2.04
CA TRP A 211 4.49 9.43 3.46
C TRP A 211 4.40 10.88 3.97
N PRO A 212 5.26 11.83 3.53
CA PRO A 212 5.10 13.24 3.87
C PRO A 212 3.82 13.86 3.28
N LYS A 213 3.17 13.18 2.33
CA LYS A 213 1.97 13.66 1.62
C LYS A 213 2.25 14.95 0.85
N HIS A 214 3.41 15.01 0.18
CA HIS A 214 3.77 16.15 -0.65
C HIS A 214 2.79 16.35 -1.80
N LEU A 215 2.18 15.27 -2.32
CA LEU A 215 1.20 15.34 -3.39
C LEU A 215 -0.02 14.45 -3.11
N ILE A 216 -1.05 15.05 -2.50
CA ILE A 216 -2.39 14.48 -2.42
C ILE A 216 -3.10 14.70 -3.77
N ILE A 217 -3.49 13.62 -4.43
CA ILE A 217 -4.17 13.65 -5.73
C ILE A 217 -5.66 14.02 -5.58
N GLY A 218 -6.28 13.62 -4.47
CA GLY A 218 -7.66 13.95 -4.14
C GLY A 218 -8.12 13.32 -2.83
N ASN A 219 -9.39 13.49 -2.49
CA ASN A 219 -9.97 12.92 -1.26
C ASN A 219 -11.31 12.20 -1.53
N LEU A 220 -11.41 10.95 -1.09
CA LEU A 220 -12.56 10.06 -1.35
C LEU A 220 -13.85 10.49 -0.63
N ARG A 221 -13.77 11.39 0.36
CA ARG A 221 -14.95 11.99 0.97
C ARG A 221 -15.65 12.97 0.03
N GLN A 222 -14.89 13.60 -0.86
CA GLN A 222 -15.37 14.67 -1.75
C GLN A 222 -15.54 14.19 -3.19
N GLN A 223 -14.75 13.21 -3.61
CA GLN A 223 -14.68 12.78 -5.01
C GLN A 223 -14.88 11.26 -5.11
N THR A 224 -15.14 10.78 -6.32
CA THR A 224 -15.12 9.35 -6.66
C THR A 224 -13.68 8.90 -6.89
N PHE A 225 -13.37 7.63 -6.63
CA PHE A 225 -12.04 7.08 -6.90
C PHE A 225 -11.70 7.20 -8.39
N ALA A 226 -12.64 6.83 -9.27
CA ALA A 226 -12.49 6.98 -10.71
C ALA A 226 -12.19 8.43 -11.11
N GLY A 227 -12.84 9.40 -10.48
CA GLY A 227 -12.59 10.82 -10.71
C GLY A 227 -11.19 11.26 -10.29
N ILE A 228 -10.71 10.79 -9.14
CA ILE A 228 -9.36 11.09 -8.65
C ILE A 228 -8.29 10.45 -9.54
N TRP A 229 -8.44 9.17 -9.89
CA TRP A 229 -7.49 8.40 -10.71
C TRP A 229 -7.34 8.95 -12.14
N ASN A 230 -8.36 9.64 -12.63
CA ASN A 230 -8.39 10.31 -13.94
C ASN A 230 -8.35 11.83 -13.85
N SER A 231 -8.02 12.37 -12.68
CA SER A 231 -7.95 13.81 -12.46
C SER A 231 -6.87 14.47 -13.33
N GLU A 232 -7.02 15.77 -13.57
CA GLU A 232 -6.03 16.55 -14.30
C GLU A 232 -4.66 16.54 -13.60
N THR A 233 -4.65 16.52 -12.25
CA THR A 233 -3.42 16.34 -11.46
C THR A 233 -2.73 15.02 -11.80
N MET A 234 -3.47 13.91 -11.78
CA MET A 234 -2.89 12.59 -12.08
C MET A 234 -2.41 12.49 -13.53
N LYS A 235 -3.15 13.09 -14.48
CA LYS A 235 -2.76 13.19 -15.89
C LYS A 235 -1.44 13.94 -16.05
N LYS A 236 -1.27 15.09 -15.39
CA LYS A 236 -0.02 15.87 -15.40
C LYS A 236 1.15 15.08 -14.82
N VAL A 237 0.94 14.33 -13.74
CA VAL A 237 1.99 13.47 -13.18
C VAL A 237 2.40 12.38 -14.17
N ARG A 238 1.44 11.70 -14.81
CA ARG A 238 1.75 10.69 -15.83
C ARG A 238 2.49 11.28 -17.03
N GLN A 239 2.11 12.47 -17.49
CA GLN A 239 2.83 13.21 -18.55
C GLN A 239 4.27 13.53 -18.16
N LYS A 240 4.50 13.98 -16.93
CA LYS A 240 5.85 14.18 -16.38
C LYS A 240 6.66 12.89 -16.39
N MET A 241 6.07 11.76 -15.99
CA MET A 241 6.74 10.45 -16.05
C MET A 241 7.08 10.01 -17.47
N PHE A 242 6.22 10.27 -18.45
CA PHE A 242 6.51 10.01 -19.88
C PHE A 242 7.70 10.84 -20.37
N ALA A 243 7.81 12.09 -19.92
CA ALA A 243 8.90 13.00 -20.26
C ALA A 243 10.19 12.77 -19.42
N VAL A 244 10.19 11.79 -18.50
CA VAL A 244 11.27 11.57 -17.52
C VAL A 244 11.53 12.84 -16.66
N ASP A 245 10.49 13.65 -16.48
CA ASP A 245 10.49 14.80 -15.59
C ASP A 245 10.07 14.34 -14.20
N ILE A 246 11.05 14.26 -13.30
CA ILE A 246 10.87 13.87 -11.90
C ILE A 246 11.19 15.04 -10.95
N ASP A 247 11.38 16.25 -11.48
CA ASP A 247 11.80 17.41 -10.70
C ASP A 247 10.62 18.09 -9.99
N PHE A 248 9.97 17.32 -9.13
CA PHE A 248 8.88 17.75 -8.26
C PHE A 248 8.76 16.81 -7.07
N LEU A 249 8.26 17.30 -5.94
CA LEU A 249 8.07 16.47 -4.75
C LEU A 249 6.88 15.51 -4.92
N PRO A 250 6.97 14.26 -4.40
CA PRO A 250 8.11 13.68 -3.68
C PRO A 250 9.20 13.09 -4.59
N CYS A 251 9.01 13.09 -5.91
CA CYS A 251 9.86 12.37 -6.86
C CYS A 251 11.31 12.86 -6.90
N SER A 252 11.55 14.16 -6.72
CA SER A 252 12.89 14.78 -6.81
C SER A 252 13.85 14.33 -5.70
N THR A 253 13.30 13.86 -4.56
CA THR A 253 14.07 13.37 -3.41
C THR A 253 13.97 11.85 -3.27
N CYS A 254 13.06 11.18 -3.98
CA CYS A 254 12.76 9.76 -3.81
C CYS A 254 13.93 8.85 -4.21
N THR A 255 14.21 7.81 -3.41
CA THR A 255 15.25 6.80 -3.72
C THR A 255 14.71 5.50 -4.35
N VAL A 256 13.40 5.38 -4.54
CA VAL A 256 12.75 4.14 -5.02
C VAL A 256 13.18 3.79 -6.45
N ASN A 257 13.34 2.50 -6.74
CA ASN A 257 13.37 2.01 -8.11
C ASN A 257 11.96 1.81 -8.66
N GLY A 258 11.41 2.88 -9.23
CA GLY A 258 10.07 2.89 -9.79
C GLY A 258 9.86 2.04 -11.04
N GLN A 259 10.88 1.33 -11.54
CA GLN A 259 10.81 0.53 -12.77
C GLN A 259 10.77 -0.99 -12.54
N ILE A 260 10.74 -1.44 -11.28
CA ILE A 260 10.73 -2.89 -10.93
C ILE A 260 9.50 -3.61 -11.48
N ASP A 261 8.34 -2.96 -11.49
CA ASP A 261 7.10 -3.46 -12.07
C ASP A 261 6.33 -2.30 -12.72
N GLY A 262 5.26 -2.59 -13.46
CA GLY A 262 4.35 -1.58 -13.97
C GLY A 262 4.62 -1.11 -15.39
N LYS A 263 5.69 -1.59 -16.04
CA LYS A 263 6.03 -1.21 -17.43
C LYS A 263 4.85 -1.38 -18.40
N GLN A 264 4.15 -2.51 -18.31
CA GLN A 264 2.96 -2.77 -19.13
C GLN A 264 1.85 -1.73 -18.94
N TYR A 265 1.67 -1.20 -17.72
CA TYR A 265 0.65 -0.19 -17.43
C TYR A 265 1.08 1.18 -17.93
N PHE A 266 2.37 1.51 -17.81
CA PHE A 266 2.94 2.69 -18.43
C PHE A 266 2.68 2.70 -19.95
N GLU A 267 2.93 1.58 -20.63
CA GLU A 267 2.68 1.43 -22.06
C GLU A 267 1.19 1.52 -22.43
N GLN A 268 0.30 0.88 -21.64
CA GLN A 268 -1.17 0.99 -21.85
C GLN A 268 -1.67 2.43 -21.69
N TRP A 269 -1.17 3.16 -20.70
CA TRP A 269 -1.52 4.57 -20.52
C TRP A 269 -0.96 5.46 -21.63
N ALA A 270 0.22 5.16 -22.17
CA ALA A 270 0.77 5.87 -23.32
C ALA A 270 -0.15 5.72 -24.54
N GLN A 271 -0.59 4.49 -24.84
CA GLN A 271 -1.54 4.20 -25.92
C GLN A 271 -2.87 4.92 -25.69
N HIS A 272 -3.38 4.88 -24.47
CA HIS A 272 -4.65 5.53 -24.10
C HIS A 272 -4.61 7.05 -24.27
N TYR A 273 -3.49 7.71 -23.97
CA TYR A 273 -3.35 9.15 -24.19
C TYR A 273 -3.04 9.53 -25.64
N ALA A 274 -2.45 8.62 -26.43
CA ALA A 274 -2.23 8.84 -27.86
C ALA A 274 -3.51 8.67 -28.70
N GLY A 275 -4.46 7.84 -28.25
CA GLY A 275 -5.75 7.62 -28.92
C GLY A 275 -6.87 8.60 -28.54
N ARG A 276 -6.55 9.67 -27.80
CA ARG A 276 -7.51 10.69 -27.34
C ARG A 276 -7.28 12.04 -28.03
#